data_AF-A0A8J5K2M4-F1
#
_entry.id   AF-A0A8J5K2M4-F1
#
_cell.length_a   1.000
_cell.length_b   1.000
_cell.length_c   1.000
_cell.angle_alpha   90.00
_cell.angle_beta   90.00
_cell.angle_gamma   90.00
#
_symmetry.space_group_name_H-M   'P 1'
#
loop_
_entity.id
_entity.type
_entity.pdbx_description
1 polymer ?
#
loop_
_entity_poly.entity_id
_entity_poly.type
_entity_poly.pdbx_seq_one_letter_code
_entity_poly.pdbx_strand_id
1 'polypeptide(L)'
;MPREDGSMRYLTIGISSVWRKDDYLTRTIDSILKETTEQERADVLIFLLLADADSNLRTQRALDLGVRYNREIQSGLLRVLQPPAVLYPSIDFTAIRRTYNDSVARVQWRTKQVLDFAFLFWYVWTHHPSTYYLVLEDDVLSAKHFVTAIKDFLVRCSDLDRLVSFLLLFYREHPVDVLINQWINLMAPEKPPKDRPTRRVPGLFQHIGVHSTLANKTQSLKDNTFSLVKRRFSHVNPTADVVTTIRQYKAYLAEHAYSSAPGMFWGIPKPGDTFDILFSEPLKISRVVVLTGAAINKKIRDRLLYGSLEVSSTFVKMETPKRALCKSFSSVGEFKNGELDVRSLRETHHKGIQCLRIAIGMKQKSWVAITEVAVFTEDDLEGGDAHHTSLTATTLQFTQDNTV
;
A
#
# COMPACT_ATOMS: atom_id res chain seq x y z
N MET A 1 0.50 -19.68 -13.73
CA MET A 1 -0.35 -20.79 -13.26
C MET A 1 -1.17 -20.32 -12.08
N PRO A 2 -2.49 -20.60 -12.07
CA PRO A 2 -3.29 -20.58 -10.85
C PRO A 2 -2.61 -21.41 -9.76
N ARG A 3 -2.98 -21.18 -8.50
CA ARG A 3 -2.64 -22.11 -7.42
C ARG A 3 -3.10 -23.53 -7.79
N GLU A 4 -2.55 -24.54 -7.11
CA GLU A 4 -2.94 -25.95 -7.33
C GLU A 4 -4.46 -26.18 -7.17
N ASP A 5 -5.14 -25.31 -6.43
CA ASP A 5 -6.60 -25.28 -6.24
C ASP A 5 -7.38 -24.51 -7.33
N GLY A 6 -6.71 -24.00 -8.37
CA GLY A 6 -7.31 -23.21 -9.45
C GLY A 6 -7.54 -21.73 -9.12
N SER A 7 -7.22 -21.27 -7.91
CA SER A 7 -7.40 -19.87 -7.51
C SER A 7 -6.30 -18.94 -8.06
N MET A 8 -6.69 -17.72 -8.43
CA MET A 8 -5.71 -16.68 -8.79
C MET A 8 -5.01 -16.18 -7.52
N ARG A 9 -3.72 -15.84 -7.65
CA ARG A 9 -3.03 -15.11 -6.58
C ARG A 9 -3.65 -13.73 -6.41
N TYR A 10 -3.52 -13.18 -5.19
CA TYR A 10 -4.15 -11.91 -4.86
C TYR A 10 -3.52 -10.74 -5.62
N LEU A 11 -2.19 -10.64 -5.63
CA LEU A 11 -1.47 -9.47 -6.11
C LEU A 11 -0.24 -9.83 -6.94
N THR A 12 -0.10 -9.16 -8.09
CA THR A 12 1.16 -9.08 -8.81
C THR A 12 1.77 -7.68 -8.66
N ILE A 13 3.04 -7.61 -8.29
CA ILE A 13 3.86 -6.39 -8.28
C ILE A 13 4.81 -6.45 -9.48
N GLY A 14 4.70 -5.50 -10.39
CA GLY A 14 5.61 -5.35 -11.51
C GLY A 14 6.58 -4.19 -11.31
N ILE A 15 7.86 -4.48 -11.49
CA ILE A 15 8.96 -3.51 -11.39
C ILE A 15 9.72 -3.55 -12.72
N SER A 16 9.94 -2.38 -13.34
CA SER A 16 10.90 -2.25 -14.44
C SER A 16 12.14 -1.55 -13.93
N SER A 17 13.32 -2.06 -14.28
CA SER A 17 14.59 -1.51 -13.81
C SER A 17 15.60 -1.37 -14.93
N VAL A 18 16.24 -0.19 -14.97
CA VAL A 18 17.41 0.09 -15.78
C VAL A 18 18.58 0.37 -14.83
N TRP A 19 19.75 -0.16 -15.18
CA TRP A 19 20.94 -0.07 -14.38
C TRP A 19 21.34 1.38 -14.11
N ARG A 20 21.75 1.61 -12.85
CA ARG A 20 22.25 2.88 -12.35
C ARG A 20 23.45 2.60 -11.46
N LYS A 21 24.28 3.62 -11.25
CA LYS A 21 25.44 3.55 -10.34
C LYS A 21 25.01 3.28 -8.89
N ASP A 22 23.89 3.87 -8.47
CA ASP A 22 23.31 3.63 -7.16
C ASP A 22 22.48 2.35 -7.15
N ASP A 23 22.58 1.61 -6.05
CA ASP A 23 21.88 0.34 -5.86
C ASP A 23 20.42 0.56 -5.40
N TYR A 24 19.59 1.14 -6.27
CA TYR A 24 18.18 1.39 -5.97
C TYR A 24 17.34 0.12 -6.02
N LEU A 25 17.51 -0.70 -7.07
CA LEU A 25 16.70 -1.89 -7.31
C LEU A 25 16.71 -2.83 -6.10
N THR A 26 17.90 -3.15 -5.62
CA THR A 26 18.09 -4.07 -4.49
C THR A 26 17.43 -3.52 -3.23
N ARG A 27 17.59 -2.22 -2.95
CA ARG A 27 16.94 -1.57 -1.81
C ARG A 27 15.42 -1.64 -1.90
N THR A 28 14.87 -1.51 -3.11
CA THR A 28 13.44 -1.63 -3.38
C THR A 28 12.96 -3.06 -3.14
N ILE A 29 13.63 -4.07 -3.71
CA ILE A 29 13.28 -5.50 -3.51
C ILE A 29 13.39 -5.86 -2.03
N ASP A 30 14.50 -5.53 -1.37
CA ASP A 30 14.71 -5.80 0.05
C ASP A 30 13.60 -5.16 0.90
N SER A 31 13.19 -3.93 0.58
CA SER A 31 12.10 -3.25 1.29
C SER A 31 10.75 -3.91 1.06
N ILE A 32 10.45 -4.38 -0.15
CA ILE A 32 9.20 -5.11 -0.45
C ILE A 32 9.19 -6.44 0.30
N LEU A 33 10.25 -7.24 0.20
CA LEU A 33 10.34 -8.55 0.82
C LEU A 33 10.30 -8.48 2.35
N LYS A 34 10.95 -7.47 2.93
CA LYS A 34 10.95 -7.23 4.38
C LYS A 34 9.55 -6.89 4.90
N GLU A 35 8.80 -6.08 4.17
CA GLU A 35 7.49 -5.58 4.60
C GLU A 35 6.31 -6.43 4.08
N THR A 36 6.60 -7.62 3.54
CA THR A 36 5.62 -8.65 3.13
C THR A 36 5.73 -9.86 4.04
N THR A 37 4.69 -10.17 4.79
CA THR A 37 4.70 -11.30 5.75
C THR A 37 4.72 -12.65 5.03
N GLU A 38 5.12 -13.73 5.73
CA GLU A 38 5.12 -15.08 5.13
C GLU A 38 3.72 -15.51 4.65
N GLN A 39 2.64 -15.11 5.34
CA GLN A 39 1.27 -15.35 4.87
C GLN A 39 0.98 -14.58 3.58
N GLU A 40 1.38 -13.30 3.51
CA GLU A 40 1.20 -12.47 2.31
C GLU A 40 2.03 -12.97 1.12
N ARG A 41 3.21 -13.56 1.34
CA ARG A 41 4.07 -14.10 0.26
C ARG A 41 3.39 -15.21 -0.55
N ALA A 42 2.47 -15.96 0.05
CA ALA A 42 1.69 -16.96 -0.68
C ALA A 42 0.76 -16.30 -1.72
N ASP A 43 0.32 -15.08 -1.45
CA ASP A 43 -0.67 -14.32 -2.22
C ASP A 43 -0.05 -13.29 -3.18
N VAL A 44 1.28 -13.09 -3.12
CA VAL A 44 2.00 -12.10 -3.92
C VAL A 44 2.89 -12.77 -4.97
N LEU A 45 3.03 -12.11 -6.13
CA LEU A 45 4.08 -12.34 -7.13
C LEU A 45 4.81 -11.05 -7.43
N ILE A 46 6.12 -11.11 -7.62
CA ILE A 46 6.95 -9.99 -8.02
C ILE A 46 7.56 -10.31 -9.38
N PHE A 47 7.24 -9.51 -10.40
CA PHE A 47 7.89 -9.56 -11.70
C PHE A 47 8.86 -8.40 -11.84
N LEU A 48 10.12 -8.72 -12.08
CA LEU A 48 11.18 -7.76 -12.29
C LEU A 48 11.63 -7.80 -13.75
N LEU A 49 11.33 -6.74 -14.50
CA LEU A 49 11.82 -6.55 -15.85
C LEU A 49 13.20 -5.86 -15.83
N LEU A 50 14.22 -6.57 -16.28
CA LEU A 50 15.53 -5.98 -16.55
C LEU A 50 15.50 -5.34 -17.93
N ALA A 51 15.35 -4.01 -17.95
CA ALA A 51 15.05 -3.26 -19.16
C ALA A 51 16.28 -2.58 -19.77
N ASP A 52 17.50 -2.99 -19.42
CA ASP A 52 18.72 -2.43 -20.03
C ASP A 52 18.78 -2.74 -21.52
N ALA A 53 19.34 -1.83 -22.34
CA ALA A 53 19.56 -2.12 -23.76
C ALA A 53 20.66 -3.18 -23.96
N ASP A 54 21.71 -3.15 -23.14
CA ASP A 54 22.84 -4.08 -23.18
C ASP A 54 22.46 -5.47 -22.63
N SER A 55 22.54 -6.49 -23.48
CA SER A 55 22.22 -7.88 -23.13
C SER A 55 23.20 -8.51 -22.15
N ASN A 56 24.48 -8.13 -22.21
CA ASN A 56 25.50 -8.63 -21.28
C ASN A 56 25.22 -8.08 -19.89
N LEU A 57 24.87 -6.78 -19.81
CA LEU A 57 24.47 -6.16 -18.56
C LEU A 57 23.23 -6.82 -17.96
N ARG A 58 22.18 -7.07 -18.77
CA ARG A 58 20.99 -7.80 -18.28
C ARG A 58 21.33 -9.19 -17.77
N THR A 59 22.19 -9.92 -18.48
CA THR A 59 22.61 -11.28 -18.10
C THR A 59 23.37 -11.26 -16.77
N GLN A 60 24.33 -10.35 -16.62
CA GLN A 60 25.08 -10.21 -15.38
C GLN A 60 24.16 -9.83 -14.21
N ARG A 61 23.27 -8.85 -14.40
CA ARG A 61 22.30 -8.46 -13.37
C ARG A 61 21.39 -9.61 -12.98
N ALA A 62 20.95 -10.43 -13.93
CA ALA A 62 20.14 -11.62 -13.64
C ALA A 62 20.91 -12.65 -12.80
N LEU A 63 22.21 -12.85 -13.07
CA LEU A 63 23.07 -13.72 -12.27
C LEU A 63 23.22 -13.19 -10.83
N ASP A 64 23.52 -11.89 -10.69
CA ASP A 64 23.69 -11.25 -9.38
C ASP A 64 22.40 -11.36 -8.53
N LEU A 65 21.24 -11.15 -9.16
CA LEU A 65 19.93 -11.35 -8.53
C LEU A 65 19.67 -12.81 -8.19
N GLY A 66 20.08 -13.75 -9.05
CA GLY A 66 19.97 -15.19 -8.84
C GLY A 66 20.75 -15.69 -7.62
N VAL A 67 21.89 -15.06 -7.34
CA VAL A 67 22.70 -15.31 -6.13
C VAL A 67 22.03 -14.70 -4.91
N ARG A 68 21.61 -13.43 -4.97
CA ARG A 68 21.08 -12.70 -3.80
C ARG A 68 19.70 -13.15 -3.36
N TYR A 69 18.80 -13.41 -4.32
CA TYR A 69 17.37 -13.72 -4.09
C TYR A 69 17.04 -15.17 -4.46
N ASN A 70 18.01 -16.07 -4.29
CA ASN A 70 17.89 -17.46 -4.69
C ASN A 70 16.63 -18.13 -4.12
N ARG A 71 16.35 -17.91 -2.83
CA ARG A 71 15.18 -18.45 -2.13
C ARG A 71 13.88 -17.95 -2.73
N GLU A 72 13.77 -16.64 -2.98
CA GLU A 72 12.56 -16.01 -3.52
C GLU A 72 12.31 -16.38 -4.99
N ILE A 73 13.38 -16.60 -5.76
CA ILE A 73 13.30 -17.08 -7.14
C ILE A 73 12.85 -18.55 -7.15
N GLN A 74 13.46 -19.40 -6.32
CA GLN A 74 13.09 -20.82 -6.21
C GLN A 74 11.66 -21.03 -5.72
N SER A 75 11.18 -20.20 -4.79
CA SER A 75 9.79 -20.24 -4.34
C SER A 75 8.79 -19.70 -5.38
N GLY A 76 9.30 -19.07 -6.45
CA GLY A 76 8.50 -18.42 -7.48
C GLY A 76 7.86 -17.09 -7.06
N LEU A 77 8.22 -16.56 -5.88
CA LEU A 77 7.81 -15.25 -5.40
C LEU A 77 8.38 -14.12 -6.27
N LEU A 78 9.66 -14.23 -6.65
CA LEU A 78 10.35 -13.28 -7.53
C LEU A 78 10.63 -13.92 -8.89
N ARG A 79 10.22 -13.26 -9.97
CA ARG A 79 10.43 -13.70 -11.36
C ARG A 79 11.15 -12.61 -12.13
N VAL A 80 12.33 -12.93 -12.63
CA VAL A 80 13.16 -12.00 -13.40
C VAL A 80 12.86 -12.20 -14.89
N LEU A 81 12.51 -11.12 -15.58
CA LEU A 81 12.20 -11.09 -17.00
C LEU A 81 13.26 -10.28 -17.74
N GLN A 82 13.58 -10.73 -18.96
CA GLN A 82 14.36 -9.95 -19.91
C GLN A 82 13.52 -9.78 -21.19
N PRO A 83 13.27 -8.55 -21.64
CA PRO A 83 12.48 -8.33 -22.84
C PRO A 83 13.31 -8.71 -24.08
N PRO A 84 12.80 -9.53 -25.00
CA PRO A 84 13.46 -9.75 -26.28
C PRO A 84 13.52 -8.47 -27.10
N ALA A 85 14.64 -8.24 -27.80
CA ALA A 85 14.90 -7.01 -28.55
C ALA A 85 13.83 -6.71 -29.62
N VAL A 86 13.20 -7.75 -30.17
CA VAL A 86 12.13 -7.66 -31.19
C VAL A 86 10.90 -6.87 -30.72
N LEU A 87 10.71 -6.72 -29.41
CA LEU A 87 9.58 -5.96 -28.85
C LEU A 87 9.73 -4.45 -28.99
N TYR A 88 10.95 -3.96 -29.19
CA TYR A 88 11.21 -2.54 -29.36
C TYR A 88 11.19 -2.20 -30.85
N PRO A 89 10.16 -1.49 -31.35
CA PRO A 89 10.11 -1.13 -32.76
C PRO A 89 11.28 -0.20 -33.10
N SER A 90 11.80 -0.32 -34.32
CA SER A 90 12.75 0.66 -34.84
C SER A 90 12.02 1.98 -35.07
N ILE A 91 12.34 3.00 -34.27
CA ILE A 91 11.69 4.31 -34.33
C ILE A 91 12.72 5.35 -34.77
N ASP A 92 12.41 6.07 -35.83
CA ASP A 92 13.10 7.31 -36.14
C ASP A 92 12.61 8.42 -35.20
N PHE A 93 13.44 8.75 -34.22
CA PHE A 93 13.16 9.79 -33.23
C PHE A 93 13.47 11.21 -33.74
N THR A 94 14.07 11.36 -34.93
CA THR A 94 14.31 12.68 -35.52
C THR A 94 13.04 13.27 -36.14
N ALA A 95 12.16 12.41 -36.67
CA ALA A 95 10.90 12.77 -37.30
C ALA A 95 9.69 12.74 -36.35
N ILE A 96 9.88 12.42 -35.07
CA ILE A 96 8.78 12.29 -34.11
C ILE A 96 8.26 13.66 -33.64
N ARG A 97 6.94 13.79 -33.49
CA ARG A 97 6.34 14.97 -32.89
C ARG A 97 6.88 15.18 -31.47
N ARG A 98 7.42 16.37 -31.20
CA ARG A 98 7.89 16.75 -29.86
C ARG A 98 6.71 17.22 -29.02
N THR A 99 6.18 16.36 -28.19
CA THR A 99 5.29 16.75 -27.08
C THR A 99 6.11 17.29 -25.90
N TYR A 100 5.53 18.19 -25.11
CA TYR A 100 6.16 18.79 -23.92
C TYR A 100 7.47 19.56 -24.13
N ASN A 101 7.82 19.91 -25.38
CA ASN A 101 9.10 20.52 -25.72
C ASN A 101 10.32 19.69 -25.25
N ASP A 102 10.15 18.37 -25.20
CA ASP A 102 11.18 17.43 -24.77
C ASP A 102 12.30 17.32 -25.82
N SER A 103 13.53 17.08 -25.34
CA SER A 103 14.65 16.71 -26.21
C SER A 103 14.44 15.32 -26.83
N VAL A 104 15.12 15.03 -27.96
CA VAL A 104 15.05 13.71 -28.61
C VAL A 104 15.43 12.59 -27.64
N ALA A 105 16.49 12.77 -26.85
CA ALA A 105 16.91 11.80 -25.83
C ALA A 105 15.83 11.56 -24.76
N ARG A 106 15.08 12.59 -24.36
CA ARG A 106 13.99 12.46 -23.40
C ARG A 106 12.78 11.77 -24.01
N VAL A 107 12.45 12.06 -25.27
CA VAL A 107 11.38 11.37 -26.02
C VAL A 107 11.72 9.88 -26.15
N GLN A 108 12.96 9.55 -26.53
CA GLN A 108 13.47 8.17 -26.57
C GLN A 108 13.29 7.47 -25.22
N TRP A 109 13.77 8.11 -24.15
CA TRP A 109 13.71 7.57 -22.79
C TRP A 109 12.27 7.27 -22.36
N ARG A 110 11.33 8.23 -22.49
CA ARG A 110 9.93 8.02 -22.08
C ARG A 110 9.20 7.02 -22.98
N THR A 111 9.50 6.99 -24.28
CA THR A 111 8.91 6.03 -25.23
C THR A 111 9.30 4.60 -24.85
N LYS A 112 10.58 4.39 -24.54
CA LYS A 112 11.07 3.09 -24.06
C LYS A 112 10.39 2.68 -22.76
N GLN A 113 10.26 3.60 -21.79
CA GLN A 113 9.61 3.30 -20.51
C GLN A 113 8.15 2.84 -20.69
N VAL A 114 7.40 3.46 -21.61
CA VAL A 114 6.03 3.02 -21.93
C VAL A 114 6.03 1.60 -22.51
N LEU A 115 6.95 1.28 -23.42
CA LEU A 115 7.07 -0.06 -24.00
C LEU A 115 7.47 -1.11 -22.96
N ASP A 116 8.38 -0.76 -22.05
CA ASP A 116 8.79 -1.64 -20.94
C ASP A 116 7.58 -2.02 -20.07
N PHE A 117 6.75 -1.03 -19.71
CA PHE A 117 5.54 -1.27 -18.91
C PHE A 117 4.48 -2.04 -19.70
N ALA A 118 4.30 -1.73 -20.99
CA ALA A 118 3.36 -2.44 -21.85
C ALA A 118 3.72 -3.94 -21.96
N PHE A 119 5.02 -4.26 -22.15
CA PHE A 119 5.48 -5.64 -22.15
C PHE A 119 5.25 -6.33 -20.81
N LEU A 120 5.60 -5.67 -19.70
CA LEU A 120 5.42 -6.24 -18.37
C LEU A 120 3.94 -6.54 -18.07
N PHE A 121 3.04 -5.60 -18.39
CA PHE A 121 1.60 -5.79 -18.21
C PHE A 121 1.07 -6.91 -19.09
N TRP A 122 1.47 -6.95 -20.36
CA TRP A 122 1.09 -8.00 -21.30
C TRP A 122 1.56 -9.38 -20.82
N TYR A 123 2.82 -9.51 -20.41
CA TYR A 123 3.39 -10.78 -19.97
C TYR A 123 2.68 -11.31 -18.72
N VAL A 124 2.46 -10.44 -17.73
CA VAL A 124 1.76 -10.82 -16.50
C VAL A 124 0.32 -11.21 -16.81
N TRP A 125 -0.40 -10.43 -17.61
CA TRP A 125 -1.77 -10.72 -18.00
C TRP A 125 -1.91 -12.09 -18.69
N THR A 126 -0.99 -12.41 -19.61
CA THR A 126 -1.07 -13.63 -20.44
C THR A 126 -0.61 -14.89 -19.72
N HIS A 127 0.41 -14.82 -18.86
CA HIS A 127 1.02 -16.01 -18.25
C HIS A 127 0.70 -16.21 -16.77
N HIS A 128 0.44 -15.13 -16.02
CA HIS A 128 0.32 -15.15 -14.57
C HIS A 128 -0.70 -14.12 -14.04
N PRO A 129 -1.98 -14.22 -14.44
CA PRO A 129 -3.00 -13.32 -13.93
C PRO A 129 -3.17 -13.51 -12.42
N SER A 130 -3.06 -12.41 -11.69
CA SER A 130 -3.50 -12.27 -10.30
C SER A 130 -4.86 -11.57 -10.29
N THR A 131 -5.50 -11.43 -9.13
CA THR A 131 -6.70 -10.59 -9.01
C THR A 131 -6.36 -9.13 -9.28
N TYR A 132 -5.23 -8.67 -8.74
CA TYR A 132 -4.80 -7.28 -8.78
C TYR A 132 -3.36 -7.10 -9.27
N TYR A 133 -3.10 -5.93 -9.85
CA TYR A 133 -1.79 -5.53 -10.33
C TYR A 133 -1.35 -4.20 -9.69
N LEU A 134 -0.08 -4.16 -9.24
CA LEU A 134 0.61 -2.97 -8.77
C LEU A 134 1.87 -2.74 -9.61
N VAL A 135 2.00 -1.55 -10.20
CA VAL A 135 3.25 -1.13 -10.84
C VAL A 135 4.09 -0.29 -9.89
N LEU A 136 5.37 -0.59 -9.79
CA LEU A 136 6.34 0.19 -9.02
C LEU A 136 7.57 0.51 -9.90
N GLU A 137 8.21 1.64 -9.60
CA GLU A 137 9.56 1.92 -10.05
C GLU A 137 10.58 1.20 -9.15
N ASP A 138 11.82 1.05 -9.62
CA ASP A 138 12.89 0.31 -8.93
C ASP A 138 13.62 1.12 -7.86
N ASP A 139 13.11 2.28 -7.46
CA ASP A 139 13.71 3.20 -6.48
C ASP A 139 12.71 3.70 -5.43
N VAL A 140 11.97 2.77 -4.82
CA VAL A 140 11.00 3.06 -3.78
C VAL A 140 11.22 2.21 -2.52
N LEU A 141 10.87 2.76 -1.37
CA LEU A 141 10.76 2.00 -0.11
C LEU A 141 9.30 1.80 0.24
N SER A 142 8.97 0.58 0.67
CA SER A 142 7.62 0.18 1.05
C SER A 142 7.33 0.54 2.52
N ALA A 143 6.11 0.97 2.80
CA ALA A 143 5.60 1.10 4.15
C ALA A 143 5.32 -0.29 4.75
N LYS A 144 5.34 -0.38 6.09
CA LYS A 144 4.91 -1.60 6.79
C LYS A 144 3.49 -1.99 6.41
N HIS A 145 3.23 -3.28 6.25
CA HIS A 145 1.90 -3.84 5.94
C HIS A 145 1.27 -3.26 4.66
N PHE A 146 2.09 -2.86 3.68
CA PHE A 146 1.55 -2.24 2.47
C PHE A 146 0.63 -3.18 1.70
N VAL A 147 0.91 -4.50 1.66
CA VAL A 147 0.10 -5.50 0.93
C VAL A 147 -1.34 -5.54 1.45
N THR A 148 -1.51 -5.52 2.77
CA THR A 148 -2.83 -5.42 3.40
C THR A 148 -3.49 -4.06 3.18
N ALA A 149 -2.72 -2.99 3.00
CA ALA A 149 -3.26 -1.63 2.86
C ALA A 149 -3.61 -1.21 1.43
N ILE A 150 -3.08 -1.88 0.42
CA ILE A 150 -3.36 -1.59 -0.99
C ILE A 150 -4.67 -2.17 -1.48
N LYS A 151 -5.34 -3.05 -0.70
CA LYS A 151 -6.52 -3.80 -1.16
C LYS A 151 -7.63 -2.93 -1.77
N ASP A 152 -7.78 -1.70 -1.32
CA ASP A 152 -8.82 -0.76 -1.77
C ASP A 152 -8.42 0.12 -2.97
N PHE A 153 -7.16 0.07 -3.42
CA PHE A 153 -6.59 1.02 -4.39
C PHE A 153 -6.03 0.37 -5.66
N LEU A 154 -6.25 -0.93 -5.87
CA LEU A 154 -5.59 -1.69 -6.93
C LEU A 154 -6.39 -1.76 -8.23
N VAL A 155 -5.66 -1.81 -9.35
CA VAL A 155 -6.20 -2.13 -10.68
C VAL A 155 -6.37 -3.64 -10.78
N ARG A 156 -7.53 -4.09 -11.27
CA ARG A 156 -7.74 -5.53 -11.52
C ARG A 156 -6.92 -5.97 -12.71
N CYS A 157 -6.32 -7.16 -12.64
CA CYS A 157 -5.57 -7.68 -13.80
C CYS A 157 -6.44 -7.82 -15.04
N SER A 158 -7.76 -8.07 -14.89
CA SER A 158 -8.73 -8.13 -15.99
C SER A 158 -8.84 -6.86 -16.82
N ASP A 159 -8.29 -5.74 -16.35
CA ASP A 159 -8.30 -4.47 -17.07
C ASP A 159 -6.97 -4.20 -17.81
N LEU A 160 -5.96 -5.08 -17.66
CA LEU A 160 -4.63 -4.90 -18.23
C LEU A 160 -4.59 -5.01 -19.75
N ASP A 161 -5.42 -5.83 -20.38
CA ASP A 161 -5.49 -5.97 -21.85
C ASP A 161 -5.85 -4.63 -22.53
N ARG A 162 -6.84 -3.93 -21.97
CA ARG A 162 -7.28 -2.61 -22.41
C ARG A 162 -6.24 -1.55 -22.12
N LEU A 163 -5.59 -1.61 -20.95
CA LEU A 163 -4.49 -0.71 -20.61
C LEU A 163 -3.28 -0.89 -21.54
N VAL A 164 -2.88 -2.13 -21.81
CA VAL A 164 -1.78 -2.47 -22.75
C VAL A 164 -2.11 -1.91 -24.13
N SER A 165 -3.31 -2.16 -24.63
CA SER A 165 -3.75 -1.62 -25.92
C SER A 165 -3.69 -0.09 -25.96
N PHE A 166 -4.13 0.58 -24.88
CA PHE A 166 -4.05 2.03 -24.74
C PHE A 166 -2.59 2.54 -24.73
N LEU A 167 -1.70 1.89 -23.96
CA LEU A 167 -0.29 2.26 -23.92
C LEU A 167 0.38 2.09 -25.29
N LEU A 168 0.12 0.98 -25.98
CA LEU A 168 0.67 0.72 -27.32
C LEU A 168 0.13 1.67 -28.39
N LEU A 169 -1.08 2.24 -28.21
CA LEU A 169 -1.59 3.28 -29.10
C LEU A 169 -0.90 4.63 -28.88
N PHE A 170 -0.48 4.95 -27.65
CA PHE A 170 -0.01 6.29 -27.28
C PHE A 170 1.44 6.37 -26.77
N TYR A 171 2.23 5.29 -26.90
CA TYR A 171 3.59 5.20 -26.35
C TYR A 171 4.56 6.29 -26.84
N ARG A 172 4.28 6.88 -28.01
CA ARG A 172 5.05 8.00 -28.59
C ARG A 172 4.61 9.36 -28.07
N GLU A 173 3.38 9.50 -27.59
CA GLU A 173 2.74 10.79 -27.36
C GLU A 173 3.02 11.34 -25.97
N HIS A 174 2.84 10.54 -24.91
CA HIS A 174 2.99 11.00 -23.53
C HIS A 174 3.83 10.02 -22.67
N PRO A 175 4.44 10.49 -21.57
CA PRO A 175 5.04 9.63 -20.55
C PRO A 175 4.05 8.61 -19.95
N VAL A 176 4.57 7.49 -19.42
CA VAL A 176 3.73 6.38 -18.93
C VAL A 176 2.83 6.77 -17.75
N ASP A 177 3.30 7.63 -16.85
CA ASP A 177 2.52 8.14 -15.72
C ASP A 177 1.34 9.00 -16.18
N VAL A 178 1.54 9.81 -17.22
CA VAL A 178 0.46 10.61 -17.83
C VAL A 178 -0.55 9.70 -18.52
N LEU A 179 -0.09 8.71 -19.28
CA LEU A 179 -0.96 7.75 -19.97
C LEU A 179 -1.80 6.93 -19.00
N ILE A 180 -1.20 6.39 -17.92
CA ILE A 180 -1.93 5.65 -16.89
C ILE A 180 -3.00 6.56 -16.25
N ASN A 181 -2.66 7.80 -15.91
CA ASN A 181 -3.64 8.74 -15.35
C ASN A 181 -4.77 9.07 -16.34
N GLN A 182 -4.47 9.25 -17.62
CA GLN A 182 -5.47 9.47 -18.66
C GLN A 182 -6.39 8.25 -18.81
N TRP A 183 -5.82 7.03 -18.84
CA TRP A 183 -6.60 5.80 -18.88
C TRP A 183 -7.52 5.67 -17.65
N ILE A 184 -7.01 5.91 -16.44
CA ILE A 184 -7.83 5.91 -15.22
C ILE A 184 -8.98 6.90 -15.33
N ASN A 185 -8.73 8.13 -15.82
CA ASN A 185 -9.76 9.14 -15.99
C ASN A 185 -10.81 8.78 -17.06
N LEU A 186 -10.43 8.02 -18.09
CA LEU A 186 -11.36 7.50 -19.10
C LEU A 186 -12.19 6.33 -18.57
N MET A 187 -11.59 5.49 -17.73
CA MET A 187 -12.23 4.31 -17.14
C MET A 187 -13.09 4.64 -15.92
N ALA A 188 -12.85 5.77 -15.26
CA ALA A 188 -13.66 6.29 -14.16
C ALA A 188 -14.58 7.42 -14.68
N PRO A 189 -15.78 7.09 -15.23
CA PRO A 189 -16.67 8.07 -15.86
C PRO A 189 -17.18 9.15 -14.89
N GLU A 190 -17.04 8.93 -13.57
CA GLU A 190 -17.45 9.89 -12.54
C GLU A 190 -16.23 10.42 -11.77
N LYS A 191 -16.22 11.73 -11.51
CA LYS A 191 -15.27 12.29 -10.53
C LYS A 191 -15.47 11.53 -9.22
N PRO A 192 -14.40 10.98 -8.62
CA PRO A 192 -14.52 10.27 -7.35
C PRO A 192 -15.23 11.18 -6.32
N PRO A 193 -16.18 10.65 -5.54
CA PRO A 193 -16.77 11.37 -4.42
C PRO A 193 -15.66 12.01 -3.57
N LYS A 194 -15.87 13.22 -3.03
CA LYS A 194 -14.84 13.93 -2.25
C LYS A 194 -14.38 13.14 -1.01
N ASP A 195 -15.19 12.20 -0.56
CA ASP A 195 -14.97 11.27 0.53
C ASP A 195 -14.30 9.95 0.11
N ARG A 196 -14.06 9.72 -1.20
CA ARG A 196 -13.30 8.57 -1.72
C ARG A 196 -12.16 9.07 -2.63
N PRO A 197 -11.02 9.49 -2.04
CA PRO A 197 -9.88 9.98 -2.81
C PRO A 197 -9.26 8.85 -3.66
N THR A 198 -8.83 9.18 -4.89
CA THR A 198 -8.07 8.25 -5.75
C THR A 198 -6.61 8.09 -5.34
N ARG A 199 -6.10 9.01 -4.50
CA ARG A 199 -4.76 8.97 -3.94
C ARG A 199 -4.83 8.71 -2.44
N ARG A 200 -4.17 7.65 -1.99
CA ARG A 200 -3.95 7.40 -0.56
C ARG A 200 -2.95 8.39 0.02
N VAL A 201 -3.28 8.95 1.20
CA VAL A 201 -2.36 9.79 2.00
C VAL A 201 -2.32 9.25 3.43
N PRO A 202 -1.12 8.95 3.98
CA PRO A 202 0.19 9.02 3.33
C PRO A 202 0.36 7.98 2.22
N GLY A 203 1.33 8.21 1.33
CA GLY A 203 1.72 7.18 0.36
C GLY A 203 2.21 5.90 1.06
N LEU A 204 2.01 4.74 0.42
CA LEU A 204 2.56 3.47 0.89
C LEU A 204 3.98 3.20 0.39
N PHE A 205 4.46 4.04 -0.53
CA PHE A 205 5.79 3.95 -1.09
C PHE A 205 6.47 5.31 -1.05
N GLN A 206 7.76 5.33 -0.72
CA GLN A 206 8.58 6.52 -0.68
C GLN A 206 9.71 6.40 -1.70
N HIS A 207 9.69 7.26 -2.71
CA HIS A 207 10.78 7.36 -3.68
C HIS A 207 12.11 7.73 -3.01
N ILE A 208 13.16 7.01 -3.39
CA ILE A 208 14.55 7.16 -2.93
C ILE A 208 15.53 7.44 -4.07
N GLY A 209 15.08 7.38 -5.32
CA GLY A 209 15.88 7.68 -6.50
C GLY A 209 16.34 9.13 -6.50
N VAL A 210 17.64 9.38 -6.35
CA VAL A 210 18.21 10.73 -6.49
C VAL A 210 18.67 10.96 -7.92
N HIS A 211 19.25 9.93 -8.53
CA HIS A 211 19.83 9.99 -9.87
C HIS A 211 18.95 9.27 -10.88
N SER A 212 18.52 10.00 -11.91
CA SER A 212 17.83 9.43 -13.06
C SER A 212 18.81 8.83 -14.05
N THR A 213 18.36 7.84 -14.83
CA THR A 213 19.08 7.38 -16.03
C THR A 213 19.08 8.42 -17.14
N LEU A 214 18.22 9.45 -17.08
CA LEU A 214 18.30 10.61 -17.95
C LEU A 214 19.43 11.53 -17.47
N ALA A 215 20.40 11.80 -18.35
CA ALA A 215 21.57 12.60 -18.03
C ALA A 215 21.21 13.95 -17.36
N ASN A 216 21.94 14.29 -16.29
CA ASN A 216 21.79 15.53 -15.52
C ASN A 216 20.43 15.76 -14.85
N LYS A 217 19.59 14.72 -14.72
CA LYS A 217 18.32 14.82 -13.99
C LYS A 217 18.47 14.25 -12.58
N THR A 218 18.47 15.14 -11.59
CA THR A 218 18.38 14.79 -10.17
C THR A 218 16.96 15.00 -9.65
N GLN A 219 16.49 14.10 -8.80
CA GLN A 219 15.16 14.15 -8.19
C GLN A 219 15.29 14.04 -6.67
N SER A 220 14.93 15.10 -5.94
CA SER A 220 14.99 15.13 -4.48
C SER A 220 13.62 15.16 -3.82
N LEU A 221 12.53 15.15 -4.60
CA LEU A 221 11.16 15.15 -4.10
C LEU A 221 10.91 13.88 -3.27
N LYS A 222 10.38 14.09 -2.08
CA LYS A 222 9.90 13.05 -1.17
C LYS A 222 8.48 13.35 -0.73
N ASP A 223 7.74 12.32 -0.36
CA ASP A 223 6.41 12.52 0.20
C ASP A 223 6.58 12.95 1.66
N ASN A 224 6.35 14.23 1.92
CA ASN A 224 6.42 14.78 3.28
C ASN A 224 5.37 14.20 4.22
N THR A 225 4.38 13.46 3.70
CA THR A 225 3.37 12.76 4.48
C THR A 225 3.81 11.37 4.93
N PHE A 226 4.78 10.75 4.24
CA PHE A 226 5.22 9.36 4.52
C PHE A 226 5.72 9.18 5.95
N SER A 227 6.37 10.20 6.51
CA SER A 227 6.90 10.20 7.88
C SER A 227 5.97 10.82 8.93
N LEU A 228 4.74 11.24 8.57
CA LEU A 228 3.84 11.92 9.53
C LEU A 228 3.38 11.00 10.66
N VAL A 229 3.32 9.70 10.41
CA VAL A 229 2.82 8.72 11.37
C VAL A 229 3.82 7.58 11.50
N LYS A 230 4.39 7.47 12.70
CA LYS A 230 5.09 6.26 13.15
C LYS A 230 4.18 5.55 14.14
N ARG A 231 3.71 4.36 13.78
CA ARG A 231 2.88 3.53 14.66
C ARG A 231 3.66 3.16 15.92
N ARG A 232 3.00 3.21 17.07
CA ARG A 232 3.51 2.75 18.35
C ARG A 232 3.43 1.23 18.44
N PHE A 233 2.35 0.65 17.93
CA PHE A 233 2.12 -0.79 17.96
C PHE A 233 2.28 -1.41 16.57
N SER A 234 2.70 -2.66 16.56
CA SER A 234 2.88 -3.45 15.34
C SER A 234 1.99 -4.69 15.46
N HIS A 235 0.68 -4.46 15.45
CA HIS A 235 -0.34 -5.52 15.54
C HIS A 235 -1.40 -5.33 14.44
N VAL A 236 -2.22 -6.35 14.26
CA VAL A 236 -3.36 -6.31 13.34
C VAL A 236 -4.60 -6.11 14.18
N ASN A 237 -5.36 -5.05 13.90
CA ASN A 237 -6.64 -4.83 14.56
C ASN A 237 -7.66 -5.88 14.11
N PRO A 238 -8.63 -6.24 14.96
CA PRO A 238 -9.81 -7.01 14.55
C PRO A 238 -10.52 -6.32 13.38
N THR A 239 -11.20 -7.09 12.53
CA THR A 239 -11.94 -6.52 11.39
C THR A 239 -13.11 -5.68 11.90
N ALA A 240 -13.24 -4.46 11.39
CA ALA A 240 -14.28 -3.52 11.80
C ALA A 240 -14.57 -2.50 10.70
N ASP A 241 -15.82 -2.03 10.65
CA ASP A 241 -16.21 -0.86 9.87
C ASP A 241 -15.87 0.41 10.67
N VAL A 242 -15.21 1.36 10.02
CA VAL A 242 -14.79 2.62 10.65
C VAL A 242 -15.53 3.78 10.00
N VAL A 243 -16.32 4.49 10.79
CA VAL A 243 -17.15 5.61 10.31
C VAL A 243 -16.98 6.83 11.20
N THR A 244 -17.16 8.02 10.64
CA THR A 244 -17.04 9.25 11.42
C THR A 244 -17.94 10.36 10.89
N THR A 245 -18.53 11.12 11.82
CA THR A 245 -19.23 12.37 11.50
C THR A 245 -18.26 13.55 11.40
N ILE A 246 -17.02 13.41 11.88
CA ILE A 246 -16.00 14.46 11.82
C ILE A 246 -15.74 14.80 10.35
N ARG A 247 -15.71 16.09 10.04
CA ARG A 247 -15.46 16.54 8.66
C ARG A 247 -14.02 16.23 8.27
N GLN A 248 -13.85 15.19 7.46
CA GLN A 248 -12.58 14.77 6.88
C GLN A 248 -11.86 15.89 6.11
N TYR A 249 -10.53 15.92 6.23
CA TYR A 249 -9.64 16.74 5.42
C TYR A 249 -8.98 15.89 4.33
N LYS A 250 -9.15 16.30 3.07
CA LYS A 250 -8.50 15.67 1.90
C LYS A 250 -8.62 14.14 1.94
N ALA A 251 -7.50 13.42 1.79
CA ALA A 251 -7.44 11.97 1.69
C ALA A 251 -7.11 11.25 3.01
N TYR A 252 -7.25 11.93 4.15
CA TYR A 252 -7.03 11.35 5.47
C TYR A 252 -8.28 10.64 5.97
N LEU A 253 -8.53 9.45 5.41
CA LEU A 253 -9.68 8.58 5.66
C LEU A 253 -9.70 8.03 7.10
N ALA A 254 -10.87 7.65 7.59
CA ALA A 254 -11.05 7.19 8.97
C ALA A 254 -10.37 5.83 9.19
N GLU A 255 -10.54 4.94 8.22
CA GLU A 255 -9.96 3.61 8.10
C GLU A 255 -8.43 3.66 8.24
N HIS A 256 -7.79 4.75 7.78
CA HIS A 256 -6.34 4.90 7.90
C HIS A 256 -5.88 4.99 9.36
N ALA A 257 -6.67 5.52 10.29
CA ALA A 257 -6.30 5.57 11.70
C ALA A 257 -6.33 4.18 12.37
N TYR A 258 -7.19 3.29 11.85
CA TYR A 258 -7.42 1.93 12.35
C TYR A 258 -6.62 0.85 11.60
N SER A 259 -6.13 1.15 10.39
CA SER A 259 -5.32 0.22 9.60
C SER A 259 -3.98 -0.11 10.26
N SER A 260 -3.47 -1.33 10.06
CA SER A 260 -2.12 -1.73 10.47
C SER A 260 -1.02 -0.99 9.72
N ALA A 261 -1.29 -0.56 8.47
CA ALA A 261 -0.33 0.23 7.72
C ALA A 261 -0.25 1.68 8.25
N PRO A 262 0.89 2.37 8.06
CA PRO A 262 1.02 3.78 8.39
C PRO A 262 -0.08 4.62 7.73
N GLY A 263 -0.78 5.40 8.56
CA GLY A 263 -1.94 6.17 8.16
C GLY A 263 -2.53 6.94 9.33
N MET A 264 -3.33 7.97 9.04
CA MET A 264 -4.07 8.73 10.06
C MET A 264 -5.36 9.28 9.46
N PHE A 265 -6.33 9.49 10.33
CA PHE A 265 -7.47 10.35 10.05
C PHE A 265 -7.10 11.80 10.41
N TRP A 266 -7.59 12.75 9.63
CA TRP A 266 -7.43 14.18 9.94
C TRP A 266 -8.69 14.91 9.52
N GLY A 267 -9.25 15.71 10.44
CA GLY A 267 -10.49 16.43 10.16
C GLY A 267 -10.73 17.62 11.08
N ILE A 268 -11.84 18.31 10.80
CA ILE A 268 -12.33 19.47 11.53
C ILE A 268 -13.46 19.01 12.46
N PRO A 269 -13.20 18.86 13.77
CA PRO A 269 -14.19 18.35 14.71
C PRO A 269 -15.20 19.43 15.12
N LYS A 270 -16.44 19.00 15.39
CA LYS A 270 -17.48 19.77 16.08
C LYS A 270 -17.87 19.07 17.38
N PRO A 271 -18.36 19.80 18.39
CA PRO A 271 -18.94 19.18 19.59
C PRO A 271 -20.04 18.19 19.22
N GLY A 272 -19.99 16.99 19.79
CA GLY A 272 -20.93 15.89 19.50
C GLY A 272 -20.59 15.02 18.28
N ASP A 273 -19.55 15.37 17.52
CA ASP A 273 -19.05 14.48 16.47
C ASP A 273 -18.53 13.16 17.05
N THR A 274 -18.55 12.11 16.25
CA THR A 274 -18.03 10.79 16.65
C THR A 274 -17.11 10.18 15.61
N PHE A 275 -16.22 9.32 16.10
CA PHE A 275 -15.45 8.38 15.32
C PHE A 275 -15.75 6.99 15.87
N ASP A 276 -16.48 6.20 15.10
CA ASP A 276 -17.06 4.93 15.51
C ASP A 276 -16.35 3.77 14.81
N ILE A 277 -16.05 2.72 15.57
CA ILE A 277 -15.49 1.45 15.10
C ILE A 277 -16.51 0.38 15.44
N LEU A 278 -16.96 -0.35 14.43
CA LEU A 278 -18.08 -1.29 14.50
C LEU A 278 -17.58 -2.68 14.15
N PHE A 279 -17.66 -3.59 15.12
CA PHE A 279 -17.35 -4.99 14.90
C PHE A 279 -18.59 -5.73 14.39
N SER A 280 -18.38 -6.71 13.50
CA SER A 280 -19.47 -7.58 13.03
C SER A 280 -20.17 -8.28 14.18
N GLU A 281 -19.39 -8.74 15.17
CA GLU A 281 -19.87 -9.42 16.38
C GLU A 281 -19.24 -8.81 17.64
N PRO A 282 -19.88 -8.93 18.83
CA PRO A 282 -19.33 -8.44 20.08
C PRO A 282 -18.00 -9.13 20.45
N LEU A 283 -16.92 -8.35 20.59
CA LEU A 283 -15.57 -8.86 20.88
C LEU A 283 -15.17 -8.70 22.35
N LYS A 284 -14.37 -9.64 22.85
CA LYS A 284 -13.74 -9.56 24.17
C LYS A 284 -12.45 -8.75 24.12
N ILE A 285 -12.60 -7.44 24.24
CA ILE A 285 -11.48 -6.50 24.16
C ILE A 285 -10.78 -6.40 25.51
N SER A 286 -9.45 -6.56 25.52
CA SER A 286 -8.63 -6.45 26.73
C SER A 286 -8.11 -5.04 26.93
N ARG A 287 -7.71 -4.36 25.84
CA ARG A 287 -7.14 -3.02 25.84
C ARG A 287 -7.48 -2.23 24.59
N VAL A 288 -7.70 -0.93 24.75
CA VAL A 288 -7.82 0.03 23.64
C VAL A 288 -6.88 1.19 23.88
N VAL A 289 -6.05 1.50 22.89
CA VAL A 289 -5.16 2.67 22.89
C VAL A 289 -5.53 3.57 21.72
N VAL A 290 -5.76 4.85 21.99
CA VAL A 290 -6.00 5.86 20.96
C VAL A 290 -4.94 6.96 21.09
N LEU A 291 -4.21 7.20 20.00
CA LEU A 291 -3.22 8.25 19.88
C LEU A 291 -3.72 9.33 18.92
N THR A 292 -3.56 10.58 19.33
CA THR A 292 -3.93 11.74 18.52
C THR A 292 -2.81 12.76 18.46
N GLY A 293 -2.83 13.53 17.38
CA GLY A 293 -1.89 14.59 17.07
C GLY A 293 -0.89 14.20 15.99
N ALA A 294 -0.74 15.07 14.99
CA ALA A 294 0.16 14.89 13.86
C ALA A 294 1.54 15.50 14.14
N ALA A 295 2.60 14.79 13.78
CA ALA A 295 3.98 15.27 13.90
C ALA A 295 4.33 16.20 12.73
N ILE A 296 4.15 17.51 12.91
CA ILE A 296 4.40 18.53 11.88
C ILE A 296 5.63 19.36 12.31
N ASN A 297 6.67 19.39 11.49
CA ASN A 297 7.93 20.12 11.78
C ASN A 297 8.50 19.80 13.17
N LYS A 298 8.53 18.51 13.54
CA LYS A 298 8.99 17.98 14.84
C LYS A 298 8.15 18.42 16.06
N LYS A 299 7.02 19.10 15.86
CA LYS A 299 6.05 19.44 16.91
C LYS A 299 4.76 18.67 16.70
N ILE A 300 4.19 18.13 17.78
CA ILE A 300 2.90 17.45 17.71
C ILE A 300 1.80 18.51 17.82
N ARG A 301 0.92 18.58 16.81
CA ARG A 301 -0.24 19.48 16.74
C ARG A 301 -1.52 18.68 16.55
N ASP A 302 -2.68 19.31 16.65
CA ASP A 302 -3.98 18.69 16.35
C ASP A 302 -4.34 17.49 17.24
N ARG A 303 -3.99 17.58 18.53
CA ARG A 303 -4.37 16.62 19.56
C ARG A 303 -5.84 16.78 19.94
N LEU A 304 -6.50 15.67 20.24
CA LEU A 304 -7.82 15.67 20.86
C LEU A 304 -7.67 16.01 22.35
N LEU A 305 -8.20 17.16 22.77
CA LEU A 305 -8.12 17.62 24.16
C LEU A 305 -9.36 17.22 24.97
N TYR A 306 -10.54 17.44 24.40
CA TYR A 306 -11.82 17.14 25.05
C TYR A 306 -12.53 16.03 24.29
N GLY A 307 -12.38 14.81 24.75
CA GLY A 307 -13.08 13.64 24.22
C GLY A 307 -13.04 12.49 25.19
N SER A 308 -13.91 11.53 24.95
CA SER A 308 -14.03 10.30 25.71
C SER A 308 -14.07 9.08 24.79
N LEU A 309 -13.66 7.94 25.32
CA LEU A 309 -13.93 6.65 24.70
C LEU A 309 -15.20 6.08 25.33
N GLU A 310 -16.17 5.75 24.50
CA GLU A 310 -17.42 5.13 24.86
C GLU A 310 -17.53 3.75 24.20
N VAL A 311 -18.16 2.80 24.88
CA VAL A 311 -18.32 1.43 24.36
C VAL A 311 -19.77 0.97 24.46
N SER A 312 -20.17 0.07 23.57
CA SER A 312 -21.48 -0.57 23.60
C SER A 312 -21.38 -2.03 23.16
N SER A 313 -22.21 -2.88 23.75
CA SER A 313 -22.31 -4.30 23.42
C SER A 313 -23.28 -4.60 22.27
N THR A 314 -24.02 -3.60 21.76
CA THR A 314 -25.08 -3.85 20.78
C THR A 314 -25.16 -2.74 19.74
N PHE A 315 -24.73 -3.08 18.53
CA PHE A 315 -25.03 -2.32 17.31
C PHE A 315 -26.49 -2.56 16.90
N VAL A 316 -27.18 -1.49 16.51
CA VAL A 316 -28.58 -1.57 16.04
C VAL A 316 -28.65 -1.41 14.53
N LYS A 317 -28.16 -0.27 14.03
CA LYS A 317 -28.13 0.07 12.61
C LYS A 317 -27.27 1.30 12.36
N MET A 318 -26.98 1.55 11.09
CA MET A 318 -26.50 2.85 10.65
C MET A 318 -27.67 3.84 10.63
N GLU A 319 -27.54 4.95 11.34
CA GLU A 319 -28.52 6.06 11.29
C GLU A 319 -28.30 6.91 10.03
N THR A 320 -27.03 7.14 9.71
CA THR A 320 -26.58 7.72 8.44
C THR A 320 -25.35 6.93 7.98
N PRO A 321 -24.87 7.11 6.74
CA PRO A 321 -23.61 6.51 6.29
C PRO A 321 -22.39 6.85 7.16
N LYS A 322 -22.50 7.88 8.02
CA LYS A 322 -21.42 8.41 8.87
C LYS A 322 -21.67 8.29 10.37
N ARG A 323 -22.82 7.74 10.78
CA ARG A 323 -23.24 7.66 12.18
C ARG A 323 -23.87 6.32 12.49
N ALA A 324 -23.27 5.61 13.44
CA ALA A 324 -23.80 4.36 13.96
C ALA A 324 -24.76 4.61 15.14
N LEU A 325 -25.83 3.83 15.21
CA LEU A 325 -26.71 3.75 16.36
C LEU A 325 -26.42 2.45 17.13
N CYS A 326 -25.90 2.60 18.36
CA CYS A 326 -25.68 1.50 19.31
C CYS A 326 -26.42 1.80 20.63
N LYS A 327 -26.78 0.77 21.39
CA LYS A 327 -27.54 0.91 22.64
C LYS A 327 -26.62 1.12 23.84
N SER A 328 -27.05 1.93 24.80
CA SER A 328 -26.48 1.98 26.16
C SER A 328 -24.95 2.17 26.18
N PHE A 329 -24.46 3.25 25.56
CA PHE A 329 -23.05 3.58 25.64
C PHE A 329 -22.61 3.81 27.10
N SER A 330 -21.48 3.22 27.47
CA SER A 330 -20.76 3.47 28.71
C SER A 330 -19.45 4.19 28.41
N SER A 331 -19.17 5.29 29.11
CA SER A 331 -17.87 5.97 29.02
C SER A 331 -16.83 5.17 29.81
N VAL A 332 -15.70 4.85 29.18
CA VAL A 332 -14.64 4.02 29.76
C VAL A 332 -13.32 4.76 29.98
N GLY A 333 -13.19 5.97 29.45
CA GLY A 333 -12.00 6.80 29.66
C GLY A 333 -12.07 8.15 28.95
N GLU A 334 -11.22 9.08 29.39
CA GLU A 334 -11.07 10.41 28.79
C GLU A 334 -9.66 10.60 28.25
N PHE A 335 -9.53 11.42 27.21
CA PHE A 335 -8.24 11.72 26.61
C PHE A 335 -7.41 12.61 27.53
N LYS A 336 -6.16 12.22 27.76
CA LYS A 336 -5.16 13.01 28.50
C LYS A 336 -4.04 13.39 27.57
N ASN A 337 -3.90 14.68 27.31
CA ASN A 337 -2.89 15.22 26.40
C ASN A 337 -2.91 14.54 25.01
N GLY A 338 -4.09 14.24 24.46
CA GLY A 338 -4.23 13.59 23.15
C GLY A 338 -3.98 12.09 23.12
N GLU A 339 -3.79 11.44 24.26
CA GLU A 339 -3.67 9.97 24.35
C GLU A 339 -4.71 9.39 25.29
N LEU A 340 -5.15 8.18 24.99
CA LEU A 340 -6.05 7.38 25.81
C LEU A 340 -5.56 5.93 25.78
N ASP A 341 -5.44 5.29 26.95
CA ASP A 341 -5.05 3.89 27.11
C ASP A 341 -5.96 3.29 28.19
N VAL A 342 -6.92 2.48 27.75
CA VAL A 342 -7.91 1.83 28.63
C VAL A 342 -7.66 0.33 28.63
N ARG A 343 -7.56 -0.25 29.82
CA ARG A 343 -7.31 -1.67 30.07
C ARG A 343 -8.48 -2.29 30.82
N SER A 344 -8.48 -3.62 30.94
CA SER A 344 -9.45 -4.40 31.73
C SER A 344 -10.91 -4.18 31.30
N LEU A 345 -11.15 -3.90 30.02
CA LEU A 345 -12.50 -3.75 29.45
C LEU A 345 -13.31 -5.05 29.54
N ARG A 346 -12.63 -6.20 29.51
CA ARG A 346 -13.22 -7.53 29.64
C ARG A 346 -13.95 -7.76 30.96
N GLU A 347 -13.34 -7.31 32.06
CA GLU A 347 -13.88 -7.47 33.42
C GLU A 347 -15.15 -6.66 33.63
N THR A 348 -15.26 -5.53 32.94
CA THR A 348 -16.41 -4.63 33.06
C THR A 348 -17.50 -4.91 32.01
N HIS A 349 -17.14 -5.53 30.87
CA HIS A 349 -18.04 -5.74 29.73
C HIS A 349 -18.11 -7.23 29.32
N HIS A 350 -18.67 -8.07 30.18
CA HIS A 350 -18.77 -9.52 29.96
C HIS A 350 -19.59 -9.94 28.73
N LYS A 351 -20.44 -9.07 28.16
CA LYS A 351 -21.18 -9.38 26.93
C LYS A 351 -20.37 -9.16 25.65
N GLY A 352 -19.14 -8.66 25.78
CA GLY A 352 -18.34 -8.21 24.63
C GLY A 352 -18.71 -6.79 24.20
N ILE A 353 -17.88 -6.21 23.36
CA ILE A 353 -17.99 -4.86 22.83
C ILE A 353 -18.15 -4.96 21.32
N GLN A 354 -19.25 -4.41 20.81
CA GLN A 354 -19.53 -4.37 19.38
C GLN A 354 -19.31 -2.97 18.78
N CYS A 355 -19.50 -1.91 19.56
CA CYS A 355 -19.22 -0.54 19.13
C CYS A 355 -18.19 0.11 20.04
N LEU A 356 -17.14 0.68 19.46
CA LEU A 356 -16.26 1.65 20.12
C LEU A 356 -16.53 3.02 19.51
N ARG A 357 -16.60 4.05 20.35
CA ARG A 357 -16.88 5.42 19.95
C ARG A 357 -15.90 6.37 20.61
N ILE A 358 -15.14 7.09 19.80
CA ILE A 358 -14.42 8.28 20.25
C ILE A 358 -15.38 9.45 20.11
N ALA A 359 -15.92 9.90 21.24
CA ALA A 359 -16.85 11.02 21.29
C ALA A 359 -16.09 12.34 21.40
N ILE A 360 -16.39 13.29 20.52
CA ILE A 360 -15.86 14.64 20.60
C ILE A 360 -16.71 15.43 21.60
N GLY A 361 -16.09 15.81 22.72
CA GLY A 361 -16.75 16.57 23.78
C GLY A 361 -16.88 18.04 23.41
N MET A 362 -16.19 18.91 24.16
CA MET A 362 -16.23 20.35 23.93
C MET A 362 -15.51 20.76 22.64
N LYS A 363 -15.72 22.02 22.24
CA LYS A 363 -15.08 22.62 21.07
C LYS A 363 -13.56 22.55 21.17
N GLN A 364 -12.90 21.95 20.17
CA GLN A 364 -11.45 21.87 20.09
C GLN A 364 -10.86 23.21 19.62
N LYS A 365 -9.61 23.49 20.02
CA LYS A 365 -8.87 24.71 19.60
C LYS A 365 -8.29 24.59 18.20
N SER A 366 -8.13 23.37 17.69
CA SER A 366 -7.48 23.05 16.43
C SER A 366 -8.21 21.92 15.72
N TRP A 367 -7.66 21.45 14.61
CA TRP A 367 -8.12 20.24 13.96
C TRP A 367 -7.79 19.03 14.85
N VAL A 368 -8.29 17.85 14.49
CA VAL A 368 -7.96 16.59 15.19
C VAL A 368 -7.38 15.60 14.19
N ALA A 369 -6.19 15.11 14.50
CA ALA A 369 -5.54 14.01 13.82
C ALA A 369 -5.59 12.77 14.70
N ILE A 370 -6.29 11.72 14.27
CA ILE A 370 -6.25 10.42 14.96
C ILE A 370 -5.20 9.59 14.25
N THR A 371 -4.06 9.39 14.91
CA THR A 371 -2.88 8.77 14.31
C THR A 371 -2.85 7.28 14.52
N GLU A 372 -3.47 6.76 15.58
CA GLU A 372 -3.54 5.33 15.84
C GLU A 372 -4.71 4.98 16.74
N VAL A 373 -5.47 3.97 16.34
CA VAL A 373 -6.39 3.26 17.21
C VAL A 373 -5.95 1.80 17.24
N ALA A 374 -5.52 1.33 18.40
CA ALA A 374 -5.05 -0.03 18.63
C ALA A 374 -6.01 -0.75 19.57
N VAL A 375 -6.61 -1.83 19.09
CA VAL A 375 -7.53 -2.69 19.82
C VAL A 375 -6.89 -4.06 19.99
N PHE A 376 -6.81 -4.53 21.23
CA PHE A 376 -6.20 -5.82 21.57
C PHE A 376 -7.26 -6.78 22.11
N THR A 377 -7.18 -8.02 21.65
CA THR A 377 -8.00 -9.15 22.11
C THR A 377 -7.14 -10.14 22.91
N GLU A 378 -7.73 -11.21 23.48
CA GLU A 378 -6.95 -12.20 24.23
C GLU A 378 -6.03 -13.05 23.34
N ASP A 379 -6.45 -13.38 22.11
CA ASP A 379 -5.67 -14.19 21.17
C ASP A 379 -4.30 -13.56 20.87
N ASP A 380 -4.18 -12.25 21.02
CA ASP A 380 -2.96 -11.48 20.76
C ASP A 380 -1.91 -11.57 21.90
N LEU A 381 -2.29 -12.00 23.10
CA LEU A 381 -1.41 -12.02 24.28
C LEU A 381 -0.70 -13.36 24.49
N GLU A 382 -1.18 -14.45 23.87
CA GLU A 382 -0.60 -15.80 24.04
C GLU A 382 0.48 -16.13 22.98
N GLY A 383 0.57 -15.40 21.86
CA GLY A 383 1.51 -15.68 20.75
C GLY A 383 2.87 -14.97 20.79
N GLY A 384 3.20 -14.30 21.91
CA GLY A 384 4.36 -13.40 21.99
C GLY A 384 5.73 -14.06 22.19
N ASP A 385 5.79 -15.34 22.54
CA ASP A 385 7.05 -16.06 22.77
C ASP A 385 7.00 -17.48 22.18
N ALA A 386 8.11 -17.87 21.54
CA ALA A 386 8.40 -19.18 20.95
C ALA A 386 7.91 -19.43 19.51
N HIS A 387 8.79 -19.15 18.53
CA HIS A 387 9.12 -20.12 17.47
C HIS A 387 10.51 -19.82 16.89
N HIS A 388 11.55 -20.12 17.67
CA HIS A 388 12.86 -20.46 17.12
C HIS A 388 12.85 -21.97 16.91
N THR A 389 12.58 -22.43 15.68
CA THR A 389 12.72 -23.85 15.35
C THR A 389 13.70 -23.98 14.19
N SER A 390 14.88 -24.44 14.56
CA SER A 390 15.96 -24.92 13.69
C SER A 390 15.42 -25.96 12.70
N LEU A 391 15.57 -25.72 11.40
CA LEU A 391 15.37 -26.72 10.36
C LEU A 391 16.75 -27.16 9.83
N THR A 392 17.03 -28.42 10.06
CA THR A 392 18.21 -29.16 9.60
C THR A 392 18.18 -29.37 8.09
N ALA A 393 19.37 -29.27 7.49
CA ALA A 393 19.60 -29.48 6.07
C ALA A 393 19.23 -30.92 5.64
N THR A 394 18.45 -31.03 4.57
CA THR A 394 18.31 -32.28 3.80
C THR A 394 18.70 -32.02 2.35
N THR A 395 19.48 -32.94 1.82
CA THR A 395 20.27 -32.86 0.58
C THR A 395 19.52 -33.53 -0.59
N LEU A 396 19.67 -32.96 -1.80
CA LEU A 396 19.35 -33.50 -3.16
C LEU A 396 17.85 -33.48 -3.57
N GLN A 397 17.43 -33.32 -4.83
CA GLN A 397 18.04 -33.56 -6.16
C GLN A 397 17.64 -32.49 -7.21
N PHE A 398 18.49 -32.27 -8.20
CA PHE A 398 18.20 -31.44 -9.39
C PHE A 398 17.34 -32.19 -10.41
N THR A 399 16.29 -31.55 -10.93
CA THR A 399 15.69 -31.88 -12.22
C THR A 399 15.70 -30.63 -13.11
N GLN A 400 16.37 -30.75 -14.25
CA GLN A 400 16.32 -29.78 -15.34
C GLN A 400 15.02 -30.04 -16.11
N ASP A 401 14.18 -29.02 -16.25
CA ASP A 401 13.20 -28.99 -17.33
C ASP A 401 13.44 -27.75 -18.20
N ASN A 402 14.05 -28.01 -19.35
CA ASN A 402 14.13 -27.12 -20.48
C ASN A 402 12.83 -27.25 -21.27
N THR A 403 11.96 -26.25 -21.25
CA THR A 403 11.02 -26.07 -22.37
C THR A 403 10.88 -24.60 -22.74
N VAL A 404 11.14 -24.41 -24.04
CA VAL A 404 11.14 -23.25 -24.94
C VAL A 404 10.00 -22.26 -24.73
#